data_AF-A0A1V4YMV5-F1
#
_entry.id   AF-A0A1V4YMV5-F1
#
_cell.length_a   1.000
_cell.length_b   1.000
_cell.length_c   1.000
_cell.angle_alpha   90.00
_cell.angle_beta   90.00
_cell.angle_gamma   90.00
#
_symmetry.space_group_name_H-M   'P 1'
#
loop_
_entity.id
_entity.type
_entity.pdbx_description
1 polymer ?
#
loop_
_entity_poly.entity_id
_entity_poly.type
_entity_poly.pdbx_seq_one_letter_code
_entity_poly.pdbx_strand_id
1 'polypeptide(L)'
;MLKDGDVMSGYQVIHTPGHSPGSICLYNPEKKVIFVGDILQYKNGRLQSPGKKLIPEPEKYGESLRKLLDLDIKIILTGHTAPVTSGGGELLREFVKTF
;
A
#
# COMPACT_ATOMS: atom_id res chain seq x y z
N MET A 1 1.26 18.10 9.84
CA MET A 1 0.95 16.67 9.59
C MET A 1 0.31 16.59 8.20
N LEU A 2 0.57 15.53 7.44
CA LEU A 2 0.07 15.36 6.06
C LEU A 2 -1.40 14.90 6.05
N LYS A 3 -2.19 15.41 5.11
CA LYS A 3 -3.61 15.09 4.92
C LYS A 3 -3.82 14.22 3.67
N ASP A 4 -4.93 13.51 3.64
CA ASP A 4 -5.31 12.72 2.46
C ASP A 4 -5.47 13.63 1.24
N GLY A 5 -4.90 13.21 0.10
CA GLY A 5 -4.88 14.00 -1.13
C GLY A 5 -3.82 15.11 -1.19
N ASP A 6 -3.04 15.36 -0.12
CA ASP A 6 -1.91 16.29 -0.20
C ASP A 6 -0.91 15.82 -1.28
N VAL A 7 -0.29 16.78 -1.98
CA VAL A 7 0.72 16.48 -2.99
C VAL A 7 2.04 17.16 -2.63
N MET A 8 3.12 16.39 -2.58
CA MET A 8 4.46 16.88 -2.28
C MET A 8 5.49 16.21 -3.18
N SER A 9 6.28 17.02 -3.89
CA SER A 9 7.35 16.52 -4.79
C SER A 9 6.86 15.45 -5.79
N GLY A 10 5.63 15.59 -6.29
CA GLY A 10 5.01 14.65 -7.22
C GLY A 10 4.45 13.37 -6.58
N TYR A 11 4.46 13.25 -5.25
CA TYR A 11 3.82 12.16 -4.53
C TYR A 11 2.50 12.62 -3.91
N GLN A 12 1.45 11.86 -4.20
CA GLN A 12 0.13 11.99 -3.60
C GLN A 12 0.08 11.20 -2.30
N VAL A 13 -0.41 11.83 -1.24
CA VAL A 13 -0.66 11.21 0.06
C VAL A 13 -2.01 10.49 -0.01
N ILE A 14 -2.00 9.21 0.35
CA ILE A 14 -3.21 8.38 0.43
C ILE A 14 -3.30 7.82 1.85
N HIS A 15 -4.33 8.18 2.59
CA HIS A 15 -4.55 7.66 3.94
C HIS A 15 -5.01 6.20 3.87
N THR A 16 -4.28 5.35 4.58
CA THR A 16 -4.46 3.90 4.60
C THR A 16 -4.54 3.36 6.04
N PRO A 17 -5.50 3.81 6.85
CA PRO A 17 -5.64 3.36 8.24
C PRO A 17 -5.94 1.85 8.32
N GLY A 18 -5.54 1.24 9.43
CA GLY A 18 -5.80 -0.18 9.67
C GLY A 18 -4.65 -0.90 10.38
N HIS A 19 -3.43 -0.69 9.87
CA HIS A 19 -2.20 -1.04 10.57
C HIS A 19 -1.95 -0.08 11.75
N SER A 20 -2.07 1.22 11.48
CA SER A 20 -2.16 2.27 12.48
C SER A 20 -3.18 3.32 12.03
N PRO A 21 -3.73 4.15 12.93
CA PRO A 21 -4.68 5.20 12.54
C PRO A 21 -4.09 6.25 11.60
N GLY A 22 -2.78 6.48 11.64
CA GLY A 22 -2.08 7.49 10.85
C GLY A 22 -1.31 6.93 9.65
N SER A 23 -1.52 5.66 9.29
CA SER A 23 -0.83 5.04 8.16
C SER A 23 -1.20 5.74 6.85
N ILE A 24 -0.18 5.99 6.02
CA ILE A 24 -0.31 6.59 4.70
C ILE A 24 0.50 5.80 3.67
N CYS A 25 0.06 5.87 2.42
CA CYS A 25 0.88 5.55 1.25
C CYS A 25 1.25 6.82 0.50
N LEU A 26 2.38 6.78 -0.20
CA LEU A 26 2.84 7.88 -1.07
C LEU A 26 2.94 7.36 -2.50
N TYR A 27 2.07 7.85 -3.38
CA TYR A 27 1.98 7.40 -4.76
C TYR A 27 2.48 8.47 -5.73
N ASN A 28 3.39 8.10 -6.64
CA ASN A 28 3.80 8.95 -7.74
C ASN A 28 3.20 8.42 -9.06
N PRO A 29 2.23 9.12 -9.67
CA PRO A 29 1.54 8.66 -10.87
C PRO A 29 2.45 8.64 -12.11
N GLU A 30 3.37 9.59 -12.25
CA GLU A 30 4.29 9.64 -13.39
C GLU A 30 5.22 8.42 -13.42
N LYS A 31 5.72 8.03 -12.25
CA LYS A 31 6.65 6.89 -12.09
C LYS A 31 5.93 5.57 -11.89
N LYS A 32 4.62 5.58 -11.62
CA LYS A 32 3.80 4.41 -11.24
C LYS A 32 4.40 3.66 -10.04
N VAL A 33 4.92 4.42 -9.06
CA VAL A 33 5.61 3.92 -7.87
C VAL A 33 4.78 4.28 -6.64
N ILE A 34 4.62 3.34 -5.72
CA ILE A 34 3.98 3.60 -4.42
C ILE A 34 4.88 3.15 -3.27
N PHE A 35 5.04 4.01 -2.26
CA PHE A 35 5.53 3.62 -0.95
C PHE A 35 4.33 3.20 -0.09
N VAL A 36 4.37 1.99 0.44
CA VAL A 36 3.26 1.42 1.22
C VAL A 36 3.54 1.34 2.72
N GLY A 37 4.78 1.66 3.14
CA GLY A 37 5.19 1.51 4.53
C GLY A 37 5.00 0.07 5.00
N ASP A 38 4.37 -0.08 6.17
CA ASP A 38 4.29 -1.36 6.88
C ASP A 38 3.01 -2.14 6.59
N ILE A 39 2.12 -1.60 5.74
CA ILE A 39 0.84 -2.22 5.46
C ILE A 39 0.98 -3.43 4.51
N LEU A 40 2.10 -3.59 3.81
CA LEU A 40 2.35 -4.72 2.91
C LEU A 40 3.79 -5.21 3.01
N GLN A 41 3.96 -6.52 2.88
CA GLN A 41 5.26 -7.17 2.75
C GLN A 41 5.32 -7.91 1.41
N TYR A 42 6.52 -8.01 0.83
CA TYR A 42 6.76 -8.82 -0.36
C TYR A 42 7.74 -9.94 -0.01
N LYS A 43 7.22 -11.18 0.00
CA LYS A 43 7.97 -12.38 0.37
C LYS A 43 7.55 -13.53 -0.53
N ASN A 44 8.53 -14.34 -0.97
CA ASN A 44 8.30 -15.52 -1.79
C ASN A 44 7.48 -15.23 -3.07
N GLY A 45 7.75 -14.10 -3.73
CA GLY A 45 7.10 -13.72 -4.98
C GLY A 45 5.65 -13.22 -4.84
N ARG A 46 5.16 -12.97 -3.60
CA ARG A 46 3.79 -12.56 -3.34
C ARG A 46 3.71 -11.43 -2.33
N LEU A 47 2.67 -10.61 -2.46
CA LEU A 47 2.29 -9.67 -1.41
C LEU A 47 1.64 -10.42 -0.24
N GLN A 48 1.97 -9.99 0.96
CA GLN A 48 1.49 -10.57 2.20
C GLN A 48 1.13 -9.45 3.20
N SER A 49 0.19 -9.76 4.09
CA SER A 49 -0.13 -8.91 5.25
C SER A 49 1.07 -8.87 6.22
N PRO A 50 1.26 -7.76 6.97
CA PRO A 50 2.22 -7.71 8.08
C PRO A 50 1.89 -8.70 9.22
N GLY A 51 0.69 -9.29 9.21
CA GLY A 51 0.22 -10.27 10.19
C GLY A 51 -0.88 -9.71 11.09
N LYS A 52 -1.81 -10.58 11.52
CA LYS A 52 -3.03 -10.17 12.26
C LYS A 52 -2.77 -9.31 13.50
N LYS A 53 -1.70 -9.57 14.25
CA LYS A 53 -1.35 -8.80 15.45
C LYS A 53 -0.96 -7.35 15.14
N LEU A 54 -0.55 -7.07 13.90
CA LEU A 54 -0.19 -5.73 13.42
C LEU A 54 -1.32 -5.07 12.63
N ILE A 55 -2.53 -5.62 12.67
CA ILE A 55 -3.72 -5.03 12.03
C ILE A 55 -4.82 -4.96 13.08
N PRO A 56 -4.78 -3.97 13.99
CA PRO A 56 -5.79 -3.80 15.03
C PRO A 56 -7.19 -3.48 14.44
N GLU A 57 -7.25 -2.89 13.25
CA GLU A 57 -8.51 -2.49 12.58
C GLU A 57 -8.62 -3.15 11.18
N PRO A 58 -8.96 -4.45 11.11
CA PRO A 58 -8.91 -5.22 9.87
C PRO A 58 -9.89 -4.75 8.79
N GLU A 59 -11.06 -4.23 9.17
CA GLU A 59 -12.03 -3.67 8.23
C GLU A 59 -11.47 -2.45 7.51
N LYS A 60 -10.95 -1.47 8.27
CA LYS A 60 -10.29 -0.27 7.72
C LYS A 60 -9.07 -0.62 6.88
N TYR A 61 -8.30 -1.62 7.30
CA TYR A 61 -7.16 -2.10 6.53
C TYR A 61 -7.61 -2.64 5.15
N GLY A 62 -8.66 -3.45 5.10
CA GLY A 62 -9.24 -3.94 3.84
C GLY A 62 -9.78 -2.82 2.95
N GLU A 63 -10.49 -1.86 3.51
CA GLU A 63 -10.96 -0.66 2.79
C GLU A 63 -9.79 0.15 2.22
N SER A 64 -8.74 0.36 3.01
CA SER A 64 -7.53 1.06 2.60
C SER A 64 -6.83 0.38 1.43
N LEU A 65 -6.73 -0.95 1.45
CA LEU A 65 -6.15 -1.69 0.33
C LEU A 65 -7.02 -1.60 -0.94
N ARG A 66 -8.35 -1.62 -0.80
CA ARG A 66 -9.26 -1.47 -1.95
C ARG A 66 -9.10 -0.12 -2.63
N LYS A 67 -8.90 0.97 -1.88
CA LYS A 67 -8.61 2.30 -2.45
C LYS A 67 -7.37 2.31 -3.35
N LEU A 68 -6.37 1.49 -3.04
CA LEU A 68 -5.15 1.42 -3.84
C LEU A 68 -5.35 0.71 -5.19
N LEU A 69 -6.46 0.00 -5.40
CA LEU A 69 -6.73 -0.72 -6.66
C LEU A 69 -7.05 0.20 -7.83
N ASP A 70 -7.47 1.43 -7.56
CA ASP A 70 -7.77 2.44 -8.58
C ASP A 70 -6.51 3.10 -9.18
N LEU A 71 -5.34 2.77 -8.63
CA LEU A 71 -4.06 3.37 -9.02
C LEU A 71 -3.34 2.51 -10.06
N ASP A 72 -2.68 3.18 -11.01
CA ASP A 72 -1.78 2.51 -11.95
C ASP A 72 -0.40 2.31 -11.28
N ILE A 73 -0.26 1.16 -10.62
CA ILE A 73 0.94 0.80 -9.84
C ILE A 73 1.78 -0.23 -10.60
N LYS A 74 3.05 0.10 -10.86
CA LYS A 74 4.05 -0.82 -11.40
C LYS A 74 5.01 -1.32 -10.32
N ILE A 75 5.44 -0.44 -9.43
CA ILE A 75 6.46 -0.69 -8.41
C ILE A 75 5.87 -0.43 -7.03
N ILE A 76 6.08 -1.37 -6.09
CA ILE A 76 5.67 -1.24 -4.69
C ILE A 76 6.93 -1.25 -3.82
N LEU A 77 7.14 -0.16 -3.10
CA LEU A 77 8.25 0.02 -2.16
C LEU A 77 7.74 -0.27 -0.75
N THR A 78 8.09 -1.44 -0.22
CA THR A 78 7.68 -1.88 1.12
C THR A 78 8.60 -1.32 2.21
N GLY A 79 8.09 -1.18 3.44
CA GLY A 79 8.88 -0.64 4.57
C GLY A 79 9.98 -1.57 5.07
N HIS A 80 9.78 -2.89 5.00
CA HIS A 80 10.65 -3.87 5.67
C HIS A 80 11.17 -5.01 4.79
N THR A 81 10.69 -5.13 3.55
CA THR A 81 11.05 -6.22 2.63
C THR A 81 11.57 -5.69 1.30
N ALA A 82 11.95 -6.61 0.40
CA ALA A 82 12.34 -6.23 -0.95
C ALA A 82 11.18 -5.52 -1.67
N PRO A 83 11.48 -4.58 -2.58
CA PRO A 83 10.44 -3.97 -3.39
C PRO A 83 9.89 -4.96 -4.42
N VAL A 84 8.65 -4.71 -4.85
CA VAL A 84 8.11 -5.27 -6.09
C VAL A 84 8.58 -4.36 -7.23
N THR A 85 9.38 -4.88 -8.16
CA THR A 85 9.99 -4.08 -9.25
C THR A 85 9.19 -4.11 -10.55
N SER A 86 8.20 -4.99 -10.67
CA SER A 86 7.26 -5.09 -11.80
C SER A 86 5.95 -5.75 -11.36
N GLY A 87 4.86 -5.48 -12.09
CA GLY A 87 3.57 -6.14 -11.84
C GLY A 87 2.87 -5.77 -10.52
N GLY A 88 3.25 -4.65 -9.88
CA GLY A 88 2.73 -4.27 -8.56
C GLY A 88 1.19 -4.26 -8.47
N GLY A 89 0.51 -3.65 -9.44
CA GLY A 89 -0.96 -3.58 -9.45
C GLY A 89 -1.64 -4.94 -9.61
N GLU A 90 -1.03 -5.89 -10.33
CA GLU A 90 -1.55 -7.26 -10.46
C GLU A 90 -1.43 -8.01 -9.14
N LEU A 91 -0.24 -8.01 -8.53
CA LEU A 91 0.00 -8.62 -7.24
C LEU A 91 -0.89 -8.01 -6.14
N LEU A 92 -1.12 -6.69 -6.19
CA LEU A 92 -2.02 -6.01 -5.27
C LEU A 92 -3.47 -6.49 -5.45
N ARG A 93 -3.96 -6.58 -6.69
CA ARG A 93 -5.28 -7.14 -6.98
C ARG A 93 -5.42 -8.58 -6.49
N GLU A 94 -4.41 -9.42 -6.70
CA GLU A 94 -4.42 -10.80 -6.19
C GLU A 94 -4.47 -10.84 -4.66
N PHE A 95 -3.69 -10.01 -3.99
CA PHE A 95 -3.67 -9.93 -2.54
C PHE A 95 -5.01 -9.45 -1.97
N VAL A 96 -5.62 -8.42 -2.57
CA VAL A 96 -6.89 -7.86 -2.08
C VAL A 96 -8.05 -8.85 -2.19
N LYS A 97 -8.03 -9.81 -3.11
CA LYS A 97 -9.03 -10.90 -3.18
C LYS A 97 -9.09 -11.78 -1.93
N THR A 98 -8.09 -11.69 -1.04
CA THR A 98 -8.08 -12.41 0.24
C THR A 98 -8.86 -11.72 1.36
N PHE A 99 -9.45 -10.54 1.09
CA PHE A 99 -10.25 -9.71 2.00
C PHE A 99 -11.66 -9.48 1.47
#